data_AF-A0A9D9QJR4-F1
#
_entry.id   AF-A0A9D9QJR4-F1
#
_cell.length_a   1.000
_cell.length_b   1.000
_cell.length_c   1.000
_cell.angle_alpha   90.00
_cell.angle_beta   90.00
_cell.angle_gamma   90.00
#
_symmetry.space_group_name_H-M   'P 1'
#
loop_
_entity.id
_entity.type
_entity.pdbx_description
1 polymer ?
#
loop_
_entity_poly.entity_id
_entity_poly.type
_entity_poly.pdbx_seq_one_letter_code
_entity_poly.pdbx_strand_id
1 'polypeptide(L)'
;MDLILPDLGLLFWTGIVFCLLLFLLAKFAWKPILNAVNAREQKISEALELAVKTQAEMKALKAENDLILKEARAERDNILKEAKEAANNMIEDAKTKSKVEAQRIVEAARLNINSEKAAAIAEIKTHVATLAVEIAEKVVRGELASDEKQKALAEKLAGDIQMN
;
A
#
# COMPACT_ATOMS: atom_id res chain seq x y z
N MET A 1 88.19 68.89 35.37
CA MET A 1 86.80 68.64 35.79
C MET A 1 85.95 68.61 34.52
N ASP A 2 86.19 67.57 33.71
CA ASP A 2 85.65 67.38 32.35
C ASP A 2 84.96 66.01 32.26
N LEU A 3 83.95 65.72 33.09
CA LEU A 3 83.39 64.36 33.11
C LEU A 3 81.92 64.17 33.49
N ILE A 4 81.06 65.19 33.35
CA ILE A 4 79.64 65.00 33.72
C ILE A 4 78.61 65.74 32.87
N LEU A 5 79.04 66.62 31.94
CA LEU A 5 78.14 67.25 30.98
C LEU A 5 78.52 66.76 29.58
N PRO A 6 77.63 66.07 28.86
CA PRO A 6 77.89 65.69 27.48
C PRO A 6 78.17 66.95 26.66
N ASP A 7 79.11 66.85 25.72
CA ASP A 7 79.43 67.94 24.79
C ASP A 7 78.12 68.48 24.16
N LEU A 8 77.91 69.81 24.26
CA LEU A 8 76.69 70.47 23.79
C LEU A 8 76.45 70.21 22.29
N GLY A 9 77.53 70.01 21.51
CA GLY A 9 77.45 69.60 20.11
C GLY A 9 76.84 68.21 19.92
N LEU A 10 77.16 67.25 20.79
CA LEU A 10 76.62 65.88 20.74
C LEU A 10 75.12 65.87 21.08
N LEU A 11 74.70 66.61 22.11
CA LEU A 11 73.28 66.73 22.48
C LEU A 11 72.44 67.34 21.36
N PHE A 12 72.95 68.38 20.69
CA PHE A 12 72.25 69.04 19.57
C PHE A 12 72.04 68.09 18.38
N TRP A 13 73.11 67.41 17.93
CA TRP A 13 73.02 66.46 16.83
C TRP A 13 72.17 65.23 17.17
N THR A 14 72.26 64.73 18.41
CA THR A 14 71.43 63.61 18.88
C THR A 14 69.95 64.00 18.92
N GLY A 15 69.62 65.22 19.36
CA GLY A 15 68.25 65.75 19.35
C GLY A 15 67.68 65.86 17.93
N ILE A 16 68.47 66.35 16.97
CA ILE A 16 68.06 66.40 15.55
C ILE A 16 67.77 64.99 15.03
N VAL A 17 68.67 64.04 15.25
CA VAL A 17 68.50 62.64 14.79
C VAL A 17 67.29 62.00 15.46
N PHE A 18 67.06 62.27 16.75
CA PHE A 18 65.90 61.77 17.50
C PHE A 18 64.58 62.34 16.94
N CYS A 19 64.52 63.64 16.66
CA CYS A 19 63.36 64.26 16.03
C CYS A 19 63.10 63.71 14.62
N LEU A 20 64.17 63.50 13.84
CA LEU A 20 64.08 62.92 12.48
C LEU A 20 63.59 61.46 12.53
N LEU A 21 64.09 60.68 13.50
CA LEU A 21 63.63 59.32 13.78
C LEU A 21 62.16 59.29 14.21
N LEU A 22 61.74 60.17 15.12
CA LEU A 22 60.34 60.29 15.53
C LEU A 22 59.44 60.66 14.36
N PHE A 23 59.87 61.56 13.47
CA PHE A 23 59.10 61.91 12.27
C PHE A 23 58.95 60.72 11.32
N LEU A 24 60.02 59.95 11.11
CA LEU A 24 59.98 58.72 10.32
C LEU A 24 59.06 57.67 10.94
N LEU A 25 59.17 57.43 12.25
CA LEU A 25 58.30 56.49 12.98
C LEU A 25 56.84 56.93 12.94
N ALA A 26 56.55 58.21 13.20
CA ALA A 26 55.20 58.75 13.16
C ALA A 26 54.56 58.58 11.77
N LYS A 27 55.34 58.77 10.69
CA LYS A 27 54.85 58.61 9.32
C LYS A 27 54.71 57.13 8.90
N PHE A 28 55.66 56.28 9.27
CA PHE A 28 55.73 54.90 8.78
C PHE A 28 55.06 53.86 9.69
N ALA A 29 55.10 54.01 11.02
CA ALA A 29 54.57 53.02 11.96
C ALA A 29 53.07 53.21 12.24
N TRP A 30 52.54 54.44 12.12
CA TRP A 30 51.13 54.72 12.45
C TRP A 30 50.14 54.03 11.50
N LYS A 31 50.46 54.03 10.21
CA LYS A 31 49.64 53.41 9.16
C LYS A 31 49.48 51.88 9.33
N PRO A 32 50.55 51.07 9.49
CA PRO A 32 50.42 49.63 9.69
C PRO A 32 49.75 49.26 11.02
N ILE A 33 49.95 50.04 12.09
CA ILE A 33 49.29 49.77 13.39
C ILE A 33 47.78 49.97 13.26
N LEU A 34 47.33 51.10 12.70
CA LEU A 34 45.89 51.33 12.48
C LEU A 34 45.29 50.30 11.54
N ASN A 35 45.99 49.94 10.47
CA ASN A 35 45.53 48.90 9.55
C ASN A 35 45.37 47.54 10.26
N ALA A 36 46.29 47.15 11.14
CA ALA A 36 46.21 45.90 11.89
C ALA A 36 45.02 45.90 12.87
N VAL A 37 44.76 47.03 13.54
CA VAL A 37 43.60 47.18 14.44
C VAL A 37 42.30 47.13 13.66
N ASN A 38 42.17 47.90 12.58
CA ASN A 38 40.98 47.92 11.72
C ASN A 38 40.73 46.54 11.09
N ALA A 39 41.76 45.85 10.62
CA ALA A 39 41.63 44.50 10.08
C ALA A 39 41.16 43.50 11.13
N ARG A 40 41.59 43.65 12.39
CA ARG A 40 41.12 42.81 13.50
C ARG A 40 39.66 43.12 13.84
N GLU A 41 39.29 44.39 13.93
CA GLU A 41 37.92 44.83 14.18
C GLU A 41 36.97 44.31 13.10
N GLN A 42 37.34 44.48 11.82
CA GLN A 42 36.57 43.99 10.69
C GLN A 42 36.39 42.47 10.74
N LYS A 43 37.46 41.70 10.99
CA LYS A 43 37.36 40.24 11.13
C LYS A 43 36.43 39.81 12.27
N ILE A 44 36.48 40.51 13.40
CA ILE A 44 35.59 40.21 14.54
C ILE A 44 34.14 40.51 14.16
N SER A 45 33.88 41.65 13.51
CA SER A 45 32.54 42.01 13.06
C SER A 45 31.99 41.01 12.05
N GLU A 46 32.78 40.64 11.05
CA GLU A 46 32.40 39.66 10.03
C GLU A 46 32.13 38.28 10.66
N ALA A 47 32.98 37.84 11.60
CA ALA A 47 32.78 36.58 12.30
C ALA A 47 31.49 36.58 13.16
N LEU A 48 31.19 37.70 13.80
CA LEU A 48 30.00 37.85 14.64
C LEU A 48 28.72 37.91 13.79
N GLU A 49 28.74 38.65 12.68
CA GLU A 49 27.65 38.68 11.71
C GLU A 49 27.39 37.29 11.11
N LEU A 50 28.45 36.58 10.71
CA LEU A 50 28.35 35.21 10.20
C LEU A 50 27.77 34.26 11.25
N ALA A 51 28.18 34.38 12.52
CA ALA A 51 27.65 33.55 13.60
C ALA A 51 26.16 33.79 13.83
N VAL A 52 25.72 35.06 13.81
CA VAL A 52 24.29 35.42 13.94
C VAL A 52 23.50 34.88 12.76
N LYS A 53 23.99 35.08 11.53
CA LYS A 53 23.36 34.56 10.31
C LYS A 53 23.25 33.03 10.33
N THR A 54 24.32 32.34 10.65
CA THR A 54 24.35 30.87 10.77
C THR A 54 23.37 30.40 11.84
N GLN A 55 23.29 31.08 12.98
CA GLN A 55 22.32 30.71 14.02
C GLN A 55 20.87 30.90 13.56
N ALA A 56 20.58 31.97 12.82
CA ALA A 56 19.27 32.22 12.24
C ALA A 56 18.89 31.15 11.20
N GLU A 57 19.81 30.82 10.28
CA GLU A 57 19.65 29.76 9.29
C GLU A 57 19.44 28.39 9.94
N MET A 58 20.20 28.06 10.99
CA MET A 58 20.04 26.83 11.75
C MET A 58 18.68 26.73 12.43
N LYS A 59 18.17 27.85 12.98
CA LYS A 59 16.81 27.89 13.56
C LYS A 59 15.74 27.69 12.49
N ALA A 60 15.90 28.33 11.33
CA ALA A 60 14.98 28.18 10.21
C ALA A 60 14.97 26.74 9.68
N LEU A 61 16.14 26.16 9.43
CA LEU A 61 16.30 24.77 8.98
C LEU A 61 15.69 23.77 9.96
N LYS A 62 15.86 24.01 11.27
CA LYS A 62 15.25 23.17 12.30
C LYS A 62 13.72 23.25 12.27
N ALA A 63 13.16 24.46 12.16
CA ALA A 63 11.72 24.65 12.06
C ALA A 63 11.15 23.98 10.79
N GLU A 64 11.85 24.09 9.66
CA GLU A 64 11.48 23.43 8.41
C GLU A 64 11.54 21.90 8.54
N ASN A 65 12.60 21.36 9.15
CA ASN A 65 12.68 19.91 9.43
C ASN A 65 11.53 19.43 10.32
N ASP A 66 11.20 20.17 11.38
CA ASP A 66 10.10 19.82 12.27
C ASP A 66 8.75 19.83 11.52
N LEU A 67 8.56 20.76 10.58
CA LEU A 67 7.39 20.79 9.70
C LEU A 67 7.35 19.59 8.75
N ILE A 68 8.45 19.29 8.06
CA ILE A 68 8.57 18.14 7.15
C ILE A 68 8.31 16.84 7.91
N LEU A 69 8.86 16.68 9.12
CA LEU A 69 8.62 15.50 9.95
C LEU A 69 7.15 15.37 10.38
N LYS A 70 6.48 16.49 10.65
CA LYS A 70 5.06 16.50 10.98
C LYS A 70 4.21 16.12 9.78
N GLU A 71 4.51 16.67 8.61
CA GLU A 71 3.84 16.36 7.34
C GLU A 71 4.03 14.89 6.96
N ALA A 72 5.26 14.39 6.99
CA ALA A 72 5.56 12.98 6.72
C ALA A 72 4.83 12.02 7.68
N ARG A 73 4.67 12.39 8.96
CA ARG A 73 3.86 11.60 9.91
C ARG A 73 2.37 11.62 9.56
N ALA A 74 1.84 12.78 9.20
CA ALA A 74 0.44 12.92 8.80
C ALA A 74 0.15 12.13 7.52
N GLU A 75 1.04 12.21 6.52
CA GLU A 75 0.94 11.46 5.27
C GLU A 75 1.05 9.95 5.53
N ARG A 76 2.00 9.50 6.35
CA ARG A 76 2.09 8.10 6.77
C ARG A 76 0.79 7.61 7.42
N ASP A 77 0.22 8.40 8.31
CA ASP A 77 -1.01 8.02 9.02
C ASP A 77 -2.21 7.96 8.06
N ASN A 78 -2.27 8.86 7.06
CA ASN A 78 -3.24 8.81 5.98
C ASN A 78 -3.07 7.54 5.12
N ILE A 79 -1.86 7.23 4.68
CA ILE A 79 -1.56 6.01 3.91
C ILE A 79 -1.97 4.76 4.69
N LEU A 80 -1.67 4.70 6.00
CA LEU A 80 -2.06 3.56 6.84
C LEU A 80 -3.58 3.46 7.01
N LYS A 81 -4.28 4.59 7.08
CA LYS A 81 -5.75 4.62 7.16
C LYS A 81 -6.35 4.12 5.84
N GLU A 82 -5.92 4.66 4.70
CA GLU A 82 -6.37 4.25 3.37
C GLU A 82 -6.10 2.76 3.12
N ALA A 83 -4.92 2.26 3.51
CA ALA A 83 -4.58 0.85 3.38
C ALA A 83 -5.51 -0.04 4.22
N LYS A 84 -5.87 0.37 5.44
CA LYS A 84 -6.84 -0.36 6.28
C LYS A 84 -8.24 -0.34 5.69
N GLU A 85 -8.68 0.80 5.18
CA GLU A 85 -9.99 0.94 4.53
C GLU A 85 -10.06 0.08 3.26
N ALA A 86 -9.04 0.13 2.41
CA ALA A 86 -8.94 -0.70 1.22
C ALA A 86 -8.92 -2.20 1.55
N ALA A 87 -8.19 -2.61 2.59
CA ALA A 87 -8.16 -4.00 3.04
C ALA A 87 -9.53 -4.46 3.55
N ASN A 88 -10.22 -3.63 4.34
CA ASN A 88 -11.57 -3.94 4.83
C ASN A 88 -12.57 -4.07 3.68
N ASN A 89 -12.55 -3.14 2.73
CA ASN A 89 -13.40 -3.19 1.54
C ASN A 89 -13.12 -4.45 0.71
N MET A 90 -11.85 -4.80 0.51
CA MET A 90 -11.46 -6.03 -0.20
C MET A 90 -12.01 -7.29 0.49
N ILE A 91 -11.95 -7.34 1.83
CA ILE A 91 -12.50 -8.46 2.61
C ILE A 91 -14.03 -8.52 2.48
N GLU A 92 -14.71 -7.38 2.53
CA GLU A 92 -16.15 -7.30 2.38
C GLU A 92 -16.61 -7.72 0.97
N ASP A 93 -15.94 -7.22 -0.06
CA ASP A 93 -16.17 -7.61 -1.45
C ASP A 93 -15.94 -9.10 -1.66
N ALA A 94 -14.84 -9.64 -1.13
CA ALA A 94 -14.53 -11.07 -1.21
C ALA A 94 -15.60 -11.92 -0.50
N LYS A 95 -16.06 -11.50 0.69
CA LYS A 95 -17.17 -12.16 1.39
C LYS A 95 -18.47 -12.11 0.59
N THR A 96 -18.80 -10.96 0.00
CA THR A 96 -20.01 -10.79 -0.80
C THR A 96 -19.97 -11.68 -2.05
N LYS A 97 -18.87 -11.65 -2.80
CA LYS A 97 -18.66 -12.54 -3.96
C LYS A 97 -18.74 -14.01 -3.57
N SER A 98 -18.14 -14.39 -2.43
CA SER A 98 -18.18 -15.77 -1.92
C SER A 98 -19.60 -16.21 -1.56
N LYS A 99 -20.42 -15.33 -0.95
CA LYS A 99 -21.82 -15.62 -0.65
C LYS A 99 -22.65 -15.81 -1.92
N VAL A 100 -22.45 -14.96 -2.92
CA VAL A 100 -23.13 -15.06 -4.21
C VAL A 100 -22.77 -16.38 -4.91
N GLU A 101 -21.48 -16.72 -4.97
CA GLU A 101 -21.05 -17.98 -5.59
C GLU A 101 -21.54 -19.20 -4.81
N ALA A 102 -21.53 -19.16 -3.47
CA ALA A 102 -22.09 -20.22 -2.65
C ALA A 102 -23.60 -20.42 -2.91
N GLN A 103 -24.37 -19.33 -3.02
CA GLN A 103 -25.78 -19.41 -3.39
C GLN A 103 -25.96 -20.02 -4.79
N ARG A 104 -25.16 -19.58 -5.77
CA ARG A 104 -25.17 -20.13 -7.13
C ARG A 104 -24.90 -21.64 -7.16
N ILE A 105 -23.92 -22.10 -6.39
CA ILE A 105 -23.59 -23.53 -6.25
C ILE A 105 -24.75 -24.30 -5.63
N VAL A 106 -25.37 -23.77 -4.58
CA VAL A 106 -26.52 -24.42 -3.92
C VAL A 106 -27.73 -24.50 -4.86
N GLU A 107 -28.01 -23.44 -5.62
CA GLU A 107 -29.09 -23.43 -6.61
C GLU A 107 -28.82 -24.44 -7.74
N ALA A 108 -27.60 -24.48 -8.27
CA ALA A 108 -27.21 -25.46 -9.27
C ALA A 108 -27.33 -26.91 -8.73
N ALA A 109 -26.90 -27.15 -7.48
CA ALA A 109 -27.04 -28.45 -6.84
C ALA A 109 -28.51 -28.85 -6.68
N ARG A 110 -29.39 -27.92 -6.29
CA ARG A 110 -30.85 -28.17 -6.20
C ARG A 110 -31.46 -28.49 -7.56
N LEU A 111 -31.04 -27.79 -8.61
CA LEU A 111 -31.49 -28.06 -9.97
C LEU A 111 -31.09 -29.47 -10.40
N ASN A 112 -29.82 -29.85 -10.18
CA ASN A 112 -29.32 -31.19 -10.48
C ASN A 112 -30.08 -32.27 -9.70
N ILE A 113 -30.29 -32.08 -8.39
CA ILE A 113 -31.07 -33.01 -7.56
C ILE A 113 -32.49 -33.20 -8.09
N ASN A 114 -33.14 -32.12 -8.52
CA ASN A 114 -34.49 -32.22 -9.10
C ASN A 114 -34.49 -32.98 -10.43
N SER A 115 -33.48 -32.76 -11.27
CA SER A 115 -33.29 -33.50 -12.53
C SER A 115 -33.05 -34.98 -12.28
N GLU A 116 -32.13 -35.32 -11.37
CA GLU A 116 -31.83 -36.71 -10.98
C GLU A 116 -33.05 -37.40 -10.38
N LYS A 117 -33.82 -36.69 -9.54
CA LYS A 117 -35.07 -37.23 -8.98
C LYS A 117 -36.10 -37.51 -10.08
N ALA A 118 -36.22 -36.63 -11.08
CA ALA A 118 -37.13 -36.83 -12.20
C ALA A 118 -36.70 -38.05 -13.04
N ALA A 119 -35.40 -38.20 -13.30
CA ALA A 119 -34.83 -39.36 -13.98
C ALA A 119 -35.10 -40.66 -13.22
N ALA A 120 -34.83 -40.69 -11.90
CA ALA A 120 -35.10 -41.85 -11.05
C ALA A 120 -36.59 -42.23 -11.02
N ILE A 121 -37.50 -41.25 -10.99
CA ILE A 121 -38.95 -41.51 -11.07
C ILE A 121 -39.31 -42.11 -12.43
N ALA A 122 -38.73 -41.63 -13.52
CA ALA A 122 -38.96 -42.17 -14.86
C ALA A 122 -38.46 -43.62 -14.98
N GLU A 123 -37.29 -43.91 -14.40
CA GLU A 123 -36.73 -45.26 -14.33
C GLU A 123 -37.62 -46.20 -13.51
N ILE A 124 -38.07 -45.78 -12.32
CA ILE A 124 -39.01 -46.55 -11.49
C ILE A 124 -40.31 -46.83 -12.25
N LYS A 125 -40.89 -45.84 -12.93
CA LYS A 125 -42.11 -46.02 -13.74
C LYS A 125 -41.91 -47.07 -14.83
N THR A 126 -40.74 -47.07 -15.47
CA THR A 126 -40.38 -48.05 -16.50
C THR A 126 -40.28 -49.45 -15.90
N HIS A 127 -39.57 -49.62 -14.78
CA HIS A 127 -39.49 -50.91 -14.09
C HIS A 127 -40.84 -51.44 -13.63
N VAL A 128 -41.70 -50.58 -13.07
CA VAL A 128 -43.05 -50.96 -12.65
C VAL A 128 -43.90 -51.39 -13.86
N ALA A 129 -43.79 -50.69 -14.99
CA ALA A 129 -44.49 -51.07 -16.22
C ALA A 129 -44.02 -52.46 -16.73
N THR A 130 -42.71 -52.72 -16.74
CA THR A 130 -42.17 -54.03 -17.11
C THR A 130 -42.67 -55.14 -16.19
N LEU A 131 -42.60 -54.94 -14.87
CA LEU A 131 -43.12 -55.89 -13.88
C LEU A 131 -44.62 -56.14 -14.03
N ALA A 132 -45.41 -55.10 -14.29
CA ALA A 132 -46.85 -55.23 -14.53
C ALA A 132 -47.15 -56.09 -15.78
N VAL A 133 -46.39 -55.90 -16.86
CA VAL A 133 -46.50 -56.71 -18.08
C VAL A 133 -46.09 -58.16 -17.82
N GLU A 134 -45.00 -58.41 -17.10
CA GLU A 134 -44.57 -59.78 -16.73
C GLU A 134 -45.61 -60.51 -15.86
N ILE A 135 -46.22 -59.81 -14.90
CA ILE A 135 -47.29 -60.36 -14.07
C ILE A 135 -48.52 -60.65 -14.93
N ALA A 136 -48.93 -59.71 -15.78
CA ALA A 136 -50.05 -59.91 -16.70
C ALA A 136 -49.81 -61.12 -17.63
N GLU A 137 -48.59 -61.27 -18.16
CA GLU A 137 -48.20 -62.43 -18.97
C GLU A 137 -48.33 -63.73 -18.17
N LYS A 138 -47.82 -63.78 -16.94
CA LYS A 138 -47.93 -64.97 -16.07
C LYS A 138 -49.38 -65.33 -15.75
N VAL A 139 -50.22 -64.33 -15.44
CA VAL A 139 -51.65 -64.53 -15.16
C VAL A 139 -52.38 -65.05 -16.40
N VAL A 140 -52.15 -64.42 -17.57
CA VAL A 140 -52.74 -64.84 -18.86
C VAL A 140 -52.30 -66.27 -19.21
N ARG A 141 -51.02 -66.61 -19.04
CA ARG A 141 -50.50 -67.96 -19.27
C ARG A 141 -51.11 -68.99 -18.31
N GLY A 142 -51.37 -68.61 -17.06
CA GLY A 142 -52.08 -69.44 -16.08
C GLY A 142 -53.56 -69.65 -16.42
N GLU A 143 -54.26 -68.59 -16.85
CA GLU A 143 -55.67 -68.69 -17.26
C GLU A 143 -55.84 -69.48 -18.57
N LEU A 144 -54.89 -69.39 -19.51
CA LEU A 144 -54.88 -70.15 -20.77
C LEU A 144 -54.26 -71.55 -20.65
N ALA A 145 -54.15 -72.11 -19.44
CA ALA A 145 -53.52 -73.41 -19.24
C ALA A 145 -54.33 -74.61 -19.77
N SER A 146 -55.63 -74.44 -20.09
CA SER A 146 -56.46 -75.50 -20.71
C SER A 146 -56.76 -75.22 -22.18
N ASP A 147 -56.78 -76.29 -22.98
CA ASP A 147 -57.09 -76.26 -24.43
C ASP A 147 -58.46 -75.63 -24.73
N GLU A 148 -59.44 -75.81 -23.84
CA GLU A 148 -60.77 -75.25 -23.97
C GLU A 148 -60.77 -73.72 -23.86
N LYS A 149 -59.99 -73.16 -22.92
CA LYS A 149 -59.86 -71.71 -22.77
C LYS A 149 -59.05 -71.08 -23.90
N GLN A 150 -58.06 -71.79 -24.44
CA GLN A 150 -57.31 -71.34 -25.62
C GLN A 150 -58.18 -71.29 -26.89
N LYS A 151 -59.02 -72.31 -27.12
CA LYS A 151 -59.99 -72.31 -28.22
C LYS A 151 -61.02 -71.20 -28.09
N ALA A 152 -61.57 -70.97 -26.89
CA ALA A 152 -62.52 -69.90 -26.63
C ALA A 152 -61.93 -68.50 -26.87
N LEU A 153 -60.65 -68.28 -26.55
CA LEU A 153 -59.95 -67.03 -26.86
C LEU A 153 -59.75 -66.85 -28.38
N ALA A 154 -59.40 -67.92 -29.10
CA ALA A 154 -59.22 -67.89 -30.55
C ALA A 154 -60.53 -67.58 -31.29
N GLU A 155 -61.65 -68.19 -30.87
CA GLU A 155 -62.99 -67.86 -31.41
C GLU A 155 -63.39 -66.42 -31.10
N LYS A 156 -63.10 -65.92 -29.90
CA LYS A 156 -63.42 -64.54 -29.52
C LYS A 156 -62.60 -63.51 -30.30
N LEU A 157 -61.30 -63.74 -30.47
CA LEU A 157 -60.42 -62.88 -31.29
C LEU A 157 -60.81 -62.93 -32.77
N ALA A 158 -61.19 -64.10 -33.30
CA ALA A 158 -61.71 -64.22 -34.66
C ALA A 158 -63.05 -63.48 -34.83
N GLY A 159 -63.91 -63.50 -33.80
CA GLY A 159 -65.14 -62.72 -33.74
C GLY A 159 -64.91 -61.21 -33.74
N ASP A 160 -63.97 -60.70 -32.94
CA ASP A 160 -63.64 -59.26 -32.89
C ASP A 160 -63.03 -58.75 -34.21
N ILE A 161 -62.28 -59.60 -34.93
CA ILE A 161 -61.73 -59.27 -36.26
C ILE A 161 -62.82 -59.28 -37.34
N GLN A 162 -63.87 -60.10 -37.20
CA GLN A 162 -65.02 -60.09 -38.11
C GLN A 162 -66.03 -58.96 -37.83
N MET A 163 -65.93 -58.29 -36.67
CA MET A 163 -66.82 -57.20 -36.25
C MET A 163 -66.28 -55.78 -36.53
N ASN A 164 -65.09 -55.65 -37.11
CA ASN A 164 -64.52 -54.42 -37.70
C ASN A 164 -64.38 -54.57 -39.22
#